data_AF-A0A6G0R1S0-F1
#
_entry.id   AF-A0A6G0R1S0-F1
#
_cell.length_a   1.000
_cell.length_b   1.000
_cell.length_c   1.000
_cell.angle_alpha   90.00
_cell.angle_beta   90.00
_cell.angle_gamma   90.00
#
_symmetry.space_group_name_H-M   'P 1'
#
loop_
_entity.id
_entity.type
_entity.pdbx_description
1 polymer ?
#
loop_
_entity_poly.entity_id
_entity_poly.type
_entity_poly.pdbx_seq_one_letter_code
_entity_poly.pdbx_strand_id
1 'polypeptide(L)'
;MRVGKVVGELIMLLPLVRACIHDRLNHRVIESLQHYGEIHPFDANATYESAAAGDVYQPIRITPYYDEDTLNLLPAGKRAVVYQVVGDAVERFRNALSVVPVEGKLAAQHSCDFQWNSTPPVCVNLVEDEGCFEMPIPAEHFGATRYCSTCPNRDNCLGGDCVYTDAGGVENTDFLLYIRSETTDNCGDRTLAYASPCQLDQYDRPTFGMANFCPEMISTAAEDYESQVSTAMHEMTHALGFSAVLFPYMRYPDGTPRTPRDTNGRPPTYDSGTCPDGSTFDYYVEPSTATVEYSTERGHSVAKMVTSNVAAFAKAHFGCDSLTGAEIEQQDGSGCLGSHWEERIFEPEYM
;
A
#
# COMPACT_ATOMS: atom_id res chain seq x y z
N MET A 1 30.62 -43.14 -45.42
CA MET A 1 30.85 -42.14 -44.36
C MET A 1 29.96 -40.92 -44.64
N ARG A 2 28.83 -40.80 -43.96
CA ARG A 2 27.99 -39.60 -43.97
C ARG A 2 28.38 -38.76 -42.77
N VAL A 3 28.86 -37.54 -43.01
CA VAL A 3 29.17 -36.56 -41.96
C VAL A 3 27.85 -35.89 -41.59
N GLY A 4 27.35 -36.16 -40.38
CA GLY A 4 26.20 -35.48 -39.80
C GLY A 4 26.60 -34.10 -39.29
N LYS A 5 25.93 -33.04 -39.77
CA LYS A 5 26.01 -31.71 -39.19
C LYS A 5 25.27 -31.72 -37.85
N VAL A 6 25.97 -31.44 -36.77
CA VAL A 6 25.38 -31.09 -35.49
C VAL A 6 24.87 -29.65 -35.61
N VAL A 7 23.55 -29.48 -35.58
CA VAL A 7 22.91 -28.17 -35.43
C VAL A 7 23.00 -27.83 -33.95
N GLY A 8 23.82 -26.83 -33.61
CA GLY A 8 23.84 -26.26 -32.27
C GLY A 8 22.56 -25.45 -32.08
N GLU A 9 21.68 -25.90 -31.20
CA GLU A 9 20.59 -25.09 -30.70
C GLU A 9 21.18 -23.96 -29.85
N LEU A 10 21.04 -22.74 -30.36
CA LEU A 10 21.26 -21.52 -29.58
C LEU A 10 20.10 -21.43 -28.59
N ILE A 11 20.30 -21.91 -27.36
CA ILE A 11 19.39 -21.67 -26.24
C ILE A 11 19.46 -20.15 -25.99
N MET A 12 18.48 -19.42 -26.51
CA MET A 12 18.18 -18.08 -26.02
C MET A 12 17.71 -18.25 -24.57
N LEU A 13 18.59 -17.97 -23.62
CA LEU A 13 18.22 -17.59 -22.28
C LEU A 13 17.46 -16.27 -22.40
N LEU A 14 16.13 -16.37 -22.59
CA LEU A 14 15.23 -15.26 -22.30
C LEU A 14 15.37 -14.98 -20.80
N PRO A 15 15.78 -13.78 -20.38
CA PRO A 15 15.69 -13.41 -18.99
C PRO A 15 14.20 -13.46 -18.63
N LEU A 16 13.83 -14.43 -17.79
CA LEU A 16 12.50 -14.47 -17.19
C LEU A 16 12.39 -13.21 -16.32
N VAL A 17 11.51 -12.32 -16.76
CA VAL A 17 11.26 -10.98 -16.20
C VAL A 17 11.11 -11.05 -14.68
N ARG A 18 11.87 -10.21 -13.98
CA ARG A 18 11.99 -10.11 -12.52
C ARG A 18 10.90 -9.23 -11.88
N ALA A 19 9.85 -8.92 -12.62
CA ALA A 19 8.78 -8.03 -12.18
C ALA A 19 8.02 -8.62 -10.99
N CYS A 20 8.10 -7.95 -9.84
CA CYS A 20 7.21 -8.21 -8.72
C CYS A 20 5.78 -7.81 -9.08
N ILE A 21 4.82 -8.45 -8.43
CA ILE A 21 3.41 -8.30 -8.77
C ILE A 21 2.85 -6.92 -8.40
N HIS A 22 3.35 -6.33 -7.32
CA HIS A 22 2.90 -5.04 -6.78
C HIS A 22 3.04 -3.91 -7.79
N ASP A 23 4.06 -3.94 -8.63
CA ASP A 23 4.25 -2.88 -9.63
C ASP A 23 3.17 -2.93 -10.74
N ARG A 24 2.39 -4.01 -10.81
CA ARG A 24 1.27 -4.18 -11.75
C ARG A 24 -0.11 -4.15 -11.09
N LEU A 25 -0.18 -4.17 -9.76
CA LEU A 25 -1.46 -4.11 -9.07
C LEU A 25 -2.07 -2.72 -9.25
N ASN A 26 -3.39 -2.68 -9.43
CA ASN A 26 -4.12 -1.42 -9.45
C ASN A 26 -4.22 -0.85 -8.02
N HIS A 27 -3.21 -0.10 -7.60
CA HIS A 27 -3.12 0.55 -6.30
C HIS A 27 -3.91 1.87 -6.20
N ARG A 28 -4.99 2.02 -6.97
CA ARG A 28 -5.86 3.20 -6.83
C ARG A 28 -6.46 3.22 -5.44
N VAL A 29 -6.03 4.19 -4.65
CA VAL A 29 -6.53 4.43 -3.29
C VAL A 29 -7.55 5.56 -3.31
N ILE A 30 -8.50 5.47 -2.39
CA ILE A 30 -9.44 6.56 -2.10
C ILE A 30 -9.11 7.17 -0.73
N GLU A 31 -9.41 8.47 -0.58
CA GLU A 31 -9.27 9.16 0.69
C GLU A 31 -10.46 8.82 1.59
N SER A 32 -10.16 8.53 2.85
CA SER A 32 -11.09 8.10 3.88
C SER A 32 -10.78 8.82 5.18
N LEU A 33 -11.51 9.90 5.43
CA LEU A 33 -11.29 10.76 6.60
C LEU A 33 -11.47 9.98 7.90
N GLN A 34 -10.44 9.99 8.73
CA GLN A 34 -10.49 9.35 10.05
C GLN A 34 -10.48 10.40 11.16
N HIS A 35 -11.07 10.04 12.29
CA HIS A 35 -11.01 10.84 13.50
C HIS A 35 -9.76 10.49 14.29
N TYR A 36 -9.04 11.53 14.66
CA TYR A 36 -7.92 11.48 15.59
C TYR A 36 -8.27 12.39 16.77
N GLY A 37 -7.68 12.13 17.94
CA GLY A 37 -7.89 12.92 19.16
C GLY A 37 -7.73 14.42 18.94
N GLU A 38 -8.11 15.23 19.94
CA GLU A 38 -8.20 16.70 19.85
C GLU A 38 -6.94 17.43 19.29
N ILE A 39 -5.78 16.77 19.25
CA ILE A 39 -4.55 17.29 18.66
C ILE A 39 -3.89 16.20 17.81
N HIS A 40 -4.00 16.29 16.48
CA HIS A 40 -3.10 15.53 15.60
C HIS A 40 -1.81 16.34 15.37
N PRO A 41 -0.62 15.70 15.39
CA PRO A 41 0.66 16.39 15.19
C PRO A 41 0.75 17.14 13.85
N PHE A 42 -0.06 16.77 12.85
CA PHE A 42 -0.06 17.40 11.54
C PHE A 42 -1.13 18.49 11.37
N ASP A 43 -1.87 18.83 12.43
CA ASP A 43 -2.85 19.92 12.39
C ASP A 43 -2.18 21.29 12.46
N ALA A 44 -2.61 22.21 11.60
CA ALA A 44 -2.03 23.56 11.48
C ALA A 44 -2.07 24.42 12.76
N ASN A 45 -2.91 24.06 13.73
CA ASN A 45 -3.06 24.76 15.02
C ASN A 45 -2.35 24.06 16.19
N ALA A 46 -1.65 22.94 15.97
CA ALA A 46 -0.88 22.29 17.01
C ALA A 46 0.35 23.14 17.36
N THR A 47 0.30 23.93 18.44
CA THR A 47 1.47 24.60 18.98
C THR A 47 2.41 23.56 19.56
N TYR A 48 3.43 23.17 18.79
CA TYR A 48 4.51 22.27 19.23
C TYR A 48 5.37 22.94 20.32
N GLU A 49 4.92 22.90 21.56
CA GLU A 49 5.85 22.93 22.68
C GLU A 49 6.56 21.58 22.75
N SER A 50 7.87 21.63 22.54
CA SER A 50 8.80 20.54 22.23
C SER A 50 9.04 19.54 23.37
N ALA A 51 7.99 19.07 24.06
CA ALA A 51 8.08 18.08 25.12
C ALA A 51 7.08 16.90 24.99
N ALA A 52 6.08 16.96 24.09
CA ALA A 52 4.96 15.99 24.06
C ALA A 52 4.89 15.06 22.83
N ALA A 53 5.78 15.19 21.84
CA ALA A 53 5.73 14.36 20.62
C ALA A 53 5.91 12.85 20.89
N GLY A 54 6.52 12.47 22.03
CA GLY A 54 6.68 11.07 22.42
C GLY A 54 5.41 10.40 22.96
N ASP A 55 4.44 11.17 23.47
CA ASP A 55 3.25 10.61 24.15
C ASP A 55 2.08 10.33 23.19
N VAL A 56 2.08 10.93 21.99
CA VAL A 56 0.96 10.82 21.03
C VAL A 56 1.06 9.56 20.15
N TYR A 57 2.27 9.10 19.85
CA TYR A 57 2.48 7.88 19.07
C TYR A 57 2.39 6.65 19.97
N GLN A 58 1.63 5.65 19.54
CA GLN A 58 1.43 4.38 20.23
C GLN A 58 1.64 3.21 19.26
N PRO A 59 1.94 1.99 19.76
CA PRO A 59 2.04 0.80 18.93
C PRO A 59 0.83 0.64 17.98
N ILE A 60 1.08 0.36 16.71
CA ILE A 60 0.01 0.25 15.71
C ILE A 60 -0.96 -0.89 16.02
N ARG A 61 -2.26 -0.62 15.91
CA ARG A 61 -3.32 -1.62 16.02
C ARG A 61 -3.74 -2.09 14.63
N ILE A 62 -3.08 -3.14 14.15
CA ILE A 62 -3.50 -3.84 12.92
C ILE A 62 -4.55 -4.89 13.29
N THR A 63 -5.73 -4.80 12.67
CA THR A 63 -6.81 -5.78 12.83
C THR A 63 -6.95 -6.58 11.55
N PRO A 64 -6.62 -7.89 11.54
CA PRO A 64 -6.93 -8.74 10.41
C PRO A 64 -8.42 -9.08 10.38
N TYR A 65 -9.06 -8.90 9.21
CA TYR A 65 -10.39 -9.43 8.92
C TYR A 65 -10.25 -10.59 7.94
N TYR A 66 -10.72 -11.76 8.32
CA TYR A 66 -10.57 -12.97 7.52
C TYR A 66 -11.79 -13.17 6.63
N ASP A 67 -11.55 -13.24 5.32
CA ASP A 67 -12.55 -13.63 4.35
C ASP A 67 -12.80 -15.14 4.45
N GLU A 68 -13.73 -15.49 5.32
CA GLU A 68 -14.09 -16.87 5.60
C GLU A 68 -14.60 -17.61 4.35
N ASP A 69 -15.17 -16.92 3.36
CA ASP A 69 -15.66 -17.57 2.15
C ASP A 69 -14.51 -18.16 1.32
N THR A 70 -13.35 -17.48 1.26
CA THR A 70 -12.16 -18.01 0.58
C THR A 70 -11.35 -18.93 1.47
N LEU A 71 -11.16 -18.58 2.75
CA LEU A 71 -10.35 -19.37 3.68
C LEU A 71 -10.97 -20.73 4.01
N ASN A 72 -12.30 -20.85 4.04
CA ASN A 72 -12.97 -22.14 4.29
C ASN A 72 -12.82 -23.15 3.14
N LEU A 73 -12.35 -22.71 1.96
CA LEU A 73 -12.02 -23.59 0.83
C LEU A 73 -10.66 -24.28 0.99
N LEU A 74 -9.79 -23.75 1.86
CA LEU A 74 -8.48 -24.35 2.12
C LEU A 74 -8.59 -25.62 2.98
N PRO A 75 -7.66 -26.59 2.79
CA PRO A 75 -7.43 -27.63 3.77
C PRO A 75 -7.14 -27.03 5.15
N ALA A 76 -7.68 -27.63 6.21
CA ALA A 76 -7.60 -27.08 7.57
C ALA A 76 -6.17 -26.76 8.04
N GLY A 77 -5.18 -27.57 7.62
CA GLY A 77 -3.77 -27.31 7.90
C GLY A 77 -3.24 -26.03 7.25
N LYS A 78 -3.52 -25.81 5.95
CA LYS A 78 -3.13 -24.59 5.23
C LYS A 78 -3.82 -23.36 5.81
N ARG A 79 -5.11 -23.47 6.12
CA ARG A 79 -5.88 -22.40 6.79
C ARG A 79 -5.27 -22.02 8.14
N ALA A 80 -4.90 -23.01 8.95
CA ALA A 80 -4.23 -22.77 10.23
C ALA A 80 -2.89 -22.04 10.07
N VAL A 81 -2.11 -22.38 9.03
CA VAL A 81 -0.87 -21.66 8.69
C VAL A 81 -1.17 -20.19 8.39
N VAL A 82 -2.16 -19.87 7.55
CA VAL A 82 -2.52 -18.47 7.23
C VAL A 82 -2.85 -17.67 8.49
N TYR A 83 -3.68 -18.21 9.39
CA TYR A 83 -3.99 -17.52 10.66
C TYR A 83 -2.74 -17.28 11.51
N GLN A 84 -1.85 -18.27 11.60
CA GLN A 84 -0.62 -18.18 12.39
C GLN A 84 0.37 -17.16 11.82
N VAL A 85 0.68 -17.23 10.52
CA VAL A 85 1.67 -16.34 9.90
C VAL A 85 1.20 -14.88 9.88
N VAL A 86 -0.09 -14.64 9.67
CA VAL A 86 -0.66 -13.29 9.76
C VAL A 86 -0.62 -12.78 11.20
N GLY A 87 -0.97 -13.62 12.18
CA GLY A 87 -0.91 -13.26 13.60
C GLY A 87 0.50 -12.86 14.04
N ASP A 88 1.50 -13.65 13.66
CA ASP A 88 2.91 -13.38 13.97
C ASP A 88 3.45 -12.14 13.25
N ALA A 89 3.08 -11.92 11.98
CA ALA A 89 3.45 -10.72 11.24
C ALA A 89 2.84 -9.45 11.86
N VAL A 90 1.55 -9.49 12.23
CA VAL A 90 0.86 -8.39 12.94
C VAL A 90 1.57 -8.04 14.24
N GLU A 91 2.00 -9.03 15.01
CA GLU A 91 2.74 -8.81 16.25
C GLU A 91 4.05 -8.07 15.98
N ARG A 92 4.83 -8.55 15.00
CA ARG A 92 6.13 -7.94 14.65
C ARG A 92 5.96 -6.48 14.23
N PHE A 93 4.92 -6.14 13.47
CA PHE A 93 4.62 -4.75 13.13
C PHE A 93 4.16 -3.93 14.33
N ARG A 94 3.34 -4.48 15.22
CA ARG A 94 2.93 -3.80 16.45
C ARG A 94 4.13 -3.40 17.30
N ASN A 95 5.17 -4.23 17.34
CA ASN A 95 6.41 -3.94 18.06
C ASN A 95 7.36 -2.99 17.33
N ALA A 96 7.30 -2.96 15.99
CA ALA A 96 8.20 -2.16 15.17
C ALA A 96 7.66 -0.74 14.85
N LEU A 97 6.33 -0.59 14.75
CA LEU A 97 5.69 0.61 14.24
C LEU A 97 4.85 1.30 15.30
N SER A 98 4.95 2.62 15.35
CA SER A 98 4.09 3.47 16.18
C SER A 98 3.41 4.54 15.33
N VAL A 99 2.16 4.83 15.66
CA VAL A 99 1.26 5.71 14.91
C VAL A 99 0.47 6.59 15.87
N VAL A 100 -0.09 7.68 15.38
CA VAL A 100 -1.16 8.37 16.11
C VAL A 100 -2.41 7.50 15.99
N PRO A 101 -2.98 7.01 17.10
CA PRO A 101 -4.11 6.09 17.02
C PRO A 101 -5.37 6.78 16.53
N VAL A 102 -6.15 6.06 15.71
CA VAL A 102 -7.52 6.47 15.35
C VAL A 102 -8.37 6.53 16.62
N GLU A 103 -9.12 7.61 16.80
CA GLU A 103 -10.08 7.75 17.89
C GLU A 103 -11.43 7.15 17.49
N GLY A 104 -11.97 6.29 18.36
CA GLY A 104 -13.20 5.56 18.09
C GLY A 104 -13.01 4.40 17.11
N LYS A 105 -13.90 4.31 16.13
CA LYS A 105 -13.89 3.26 15.11
C LYS A 105 -13.16 3.73 13.86
N LEU A 106 -12.26 2.89 13.36
CA LEU A 106 -11.75 3.04 11.99
C LEU A 106 -12.86 2.67 11.01
N ALA A 107 -13.22 3.57 10.11
CA ALA A 107 -14.35 3.38 9.21
C ALA A 107 -13.96 3.60 7.75
N ALA A 108 -14.42 2.71 6.87
CA ALA A 108 -14.20 2.84 5.45
C ALA A 108 -15.09 3.96 4.89
N GLN A 109 -14.58 4.72 3.92
CA GLN A 109 -15.36 5.73 3.21
C GLN A 109 -16.02 5.10 1.99
N HIS A 110 -17.31 5.38 1.79
CA HIS A 110 -18.00 5.01 0.54
C HIS A 110 -17.54 5.91 -0.61
N SER A 111 -17.32 5.30 -1.77
CA SER A 111 -17.26 5.98 -3.05
C SER A 111 -18.67 6.34 -3.54
N CYS A 112 -18.79 7.48 -4.23
CA CYS A 112 -20.03 7.83 -4.93
C CYS A 112 -19.96 7.31 -6.38
N ASP A 113 -20.99 6.63 -6.83
CA ASP A 113 -21.15 6.25 -8.25
C ASP A 113 -21.57 7.49 -9.08
N PHE A 114 -22.50 8.29 -8.54
CA PHE A 114 -22.85 9.60 -9.09
C PHE A 114 -22.83 10.67 -7.99
N GLN A 115 -22.44 11.89 -8.36
CA GLN A 115 -22.39 13.04 -7.44
C GLN A 115 -23.14 14.25 -8.01
N TRP A 116 -23.79 15.00 -7.13
CA TRP A 116 -24.27 16.34 -7.45
C TRP A 116 -23.10 17.31 -7.58
N ASN A 117 -23.20 18.21 -8.56
CA ASN A 117 -22.26 19.33 -8.71
C ASN A 117 -22.61 20.47 -7.71
N SER A 118 -22.57 20.14 -6.44
CA SER A 118 -22.69 21.02 -5.27
C SER A 118 -21.31 21.37 -4.71
N THR A 119 -21.27 22.32 -3.79
CA THR A 119 -20.07 22.69 -3.03
C THR A 119 -20.35 22.48 -1.54
N PRO A 120 -19.68 21.51 -0.86
CA PRO A 120 -18.90 20.42 -1.46
C PRO A 120 -19.78 19.47 -2.30
N PRO A 121 -19.19 18.63 -3.17
CA PRO A 121 -19.92 17.58 -3.89
C PRO A 121 -20.60 16.61 -2.92
N VAL A 122 -21.80 16.13 -3.26
CA VAL A 122 -22.58 15.19 -2.43
C VAL A 122 -23.01 14.01 -3.29
N CYS A 123 -22.88 12.77 -2.79
CA CYS A 123 -23.30 11.59 -3.53
C CYS A 123 -24.81 11.63 -3.85
N VAL A 124 -25.17 11.19 -5.06
CA VAL A 124 -26.55 10.82 -5.43
C VAL A 124 -26.84 9.41 -4.94
N ASN A 125 -25.95 8.49 -5.27
CA ASN A 125 -25.94 7.11 -4.83
C ASN A 125 -24.50 6.66 -4.59
N LEU A 126 -24.36 5.67 -3.72
CA LEU A 126 -23.10 5.07 -3.33
C LEU A 126 -22.78 3.91 -4.27
N VAL A 127 -21.50 3.58 -4.42
CA VAL A 127 -21.07 2.37 -5.13
C VAL A 127 -21.56 1.15 -4.34
N GLU A 128 -22.28 0.25 -5.01
CA GLU A 128 -22.66 -1.05 -4.45
C GLU A 128 -21.49 -2.04 -4.56
N ASP A 129 -21.37 -2.96 -3.60
CA ASP A 129 -20.31 -3.99 -3.55
C ASP A 129 -18.88 -3.43 -3.68
N GLU A 130 -18.65 -2.25 -3.08
CA GLU A 130 -17.34 -1.59 -3.12
C GLU A 130 -16.24 -2.46 -2.51
N GLY A 131 -15.17 -2.64 -3.26
CA GLY A 131 -14.07 -3.53 -2.91
C GLY A 131 -12.83 -2.80 -2.41
N CYS A 132 -12.15 -3.39 -1.42
CA CYS A 132 -10.75 -3.16 -1.13
C CYS A 132 -9.92 -4.10 -2.01
N PHE A 133 -9.55 -3.62 -3.20
CA PHE A 133 -9.00 -4.44 -4.27
C PHE A 133 -9.99 -5.55 -4.67
N GLU A 134 -9.66 -6.82 -4.45
CA GLU A 134 -10.53 -7.95 -4.76
C GLU A 134 -11.49 -8.31 -3.60
N MET A 135 -11.30 -7.74 -2.40
CA MET A 135 -12.17 -8.01 -1.24
C MET A 135 -13.39 -7.09 -1.23
N PRO A 136 -14.64 -7.58 -1.28
CA PRO A 136 -15.81 -6.76 -0.97
C PRO A 136 -15.72 -6.22 0.46
N ILE A 137 -15.85 -4.90 0.66
CA ILE A 137 -15.82 -4.30 1.99
C ILE A 137 -17.16 -4.63 2.70
N PRO A 138 -17.15 -5.28 3.88
CA PRO A 138 -18.38 -5.52 4.64
C PRO A 138 -19.12 -4.22 4.96
N ALA A 139 -20.45 -4.25 4.86
CA ALA A 139 -21.29 -3.07 5.06
C ALA A 139 -21.08 -2.43 6.45
N GLU A 140 -20.85 -3.24 7.46
CA GLU A 140 -20.57 -2.83 8.84
C GLU A 140 -19.22 -2.14 9.03
N HIS A 141 -18.31 -2.19 8.05
CA HIS A 141 -17.02 -1.50 8.13
C HIS A 141 -17.08 -0.07 7.60
N PHE A 142 -18.14 0.30 6.87
CA PHE A 142 -18.31 1.65 6.36
C PHE A 142 -18.73 2.63 7.45
N GLY A 143 -18.23 3.86 7.35
CA GLY A 143 -18.68 4.99 8.13
C GLY A 143 -19.99 5.57 7.58
N ALA A 144 -20.64 6.39 8.41
CA ALA A 144 -21.85 7.09 8.00
C ALA A 144 -21.53 8.04 6.84
N THR A 145 -22.10 7.76 5.66
CA THR A 145 -21.93 8.57 4.46
C THR A 145 -23.26 9.22 4.11
N ARG A 146 -23.22 10.54 3.87
CA ARG A 146 -24.38 11.30 3.43
C ARG A 146 -24.55 11.18 1.92
N TYR A 147 -25.76 10.86 1.47
CA TYR A 147 -26.16 10.95 0.08
C TYR A 147 -27.55 11.59 -0.05
N CYS A 148 -27.84 12.20 -1.18
CA CYS A 148 -29.09 12.92 -1.41
C CYS A 148 -29.73 12.54 -2.75
N SER A 149 -31.00 12.13 -2.72
CA SER A 149 -31.76 11.83 -3.94
C SER A 149 -32.20 13.09 -4.68
N THR A 150 -32.29 14.22 -3.98
CA THR A 150 -32.54 15.54 -4.58
C THR A 150 -31.55 16.59 -4.05
N CYS A 151 -31.20 17.56 -4.90
CA CYS A 151 -30.25 18.63 -4.57
C CYS A 151 -30.76 19.98 -5.12
N PRO A 152 -31.70 20.65 -4.45
CA PRO A 152 -32.30 21.89 -4.94
C PRO A 152 -31.36 23.10 -4.81
N ASN A 153 -30.37 23.04 -3.92
CA ASN A 153 -29.38 24.09 -3.71
C ASN A 153 -27.96 23.54 -3.95
N ARG A 154 -27.12 24.29 -4.69
CA ARG A 154 -25.72 23.92 -4.89
C ARG A 154 -24.86 24.07 -3.64
N ASP A 155 -25.31 24.82 -2.64
CA ASP A 155 -24.67 24.86 -1.33
C ASP A 155 -25.02 23.58 -0.55
N ASN A 156 -24.12 22.60 -0.60
CA ASN A 156 -24.20 21.32 0.12
C ASN A 156 -25.55 20.56 0.01
N CYS A 157 -26.29 20.71 -1.10
CA CYS A 157 -27.64 20.15 -1.27
C CYS A 157 -28.63 20.55 -0.17
N LEU A 158 -28.53 21.78 0.36
CA LEU A 158 -29.42 22.30 1.40
C LEU A 158 -30.89 22.26 0.95
N GLY A 159 -31.76 21.69 1.79
CA GLY A 159 -33.18 21.50 1.50
C GLY A 159 -33.49 20.32 0.57
N GLY A 160 -32.49 19.52 0.21
CA GLY A 160 -32.67 18.27 -0.51
C GLY A 160 -33.03 17.08 0.39
N ASP A 161 -33.48 16.01 -0.24
CA ASP A 161 -33.82 14.75 0.41
C ASP A 161 -32.56 13.94 0.64
N CYS A 162 -31.95 14.14 1.81
CA CYS A 162 -30.68 13.54 2.18
C CYS A 162 -30.82 12.56 3.33
N VAL A 163 -30.08 11.46 3.26
CA VAL A 163 -30.01 10.43 4.30
C VAL A 163 -28.55 10.07 4.56
N TYR A 164 -28.30 9.43 5.69
CA TYR A 164 -27.00 8.86 6.05
C TYR A 164 -27.11 7.34 6.06
N THR A 165 -26.06 6.67 5.62
CA THR A 165 -25.87 5.25 5.91
C THR A 165 -25.63 5.04 7.41
N ASP A 166 -25.73 3.79 7.85
CA ASP A 166 -25.41 3.41 9.22
C ASP A 166 -23.94 3.73 9.55
N ALA A 167 -23.69 4.14 10.80
CA ALA A 167 -22.35 4.42 11.30
C ALA A 167 -21.68 3.12 11.80
N GLY A 168 -21.06 2.40 10.87
CA GLY A 168 -20.24 1.22 11.16
C GLY A 168 -18.82 1.56 11.62
N GLY A 169 -17.88 0.72 11.22
CA GLY A 169 -16.46 0.80 11.52
C GLY A 169 -15.98 -0.21 12.57
N VAL A 170 -14.66 -0.35 12.66
CA VAL A 170 -13.98 -1.34 13.48
C VAL A 170 -13.30 -0.65 14.67
N GLU A 171 -13.69 -1.08 15.87
CA GLU A 171 -13.14 -0.57 17.14
C GLU A 171 -11.64 -0.89 17.28
N ASN A 172 -10.93 -0.07 18.06
CA ASN A 172 -9.53 -0.32 18.45
C ASN A 172 -8.60 -0.68 17.28
N THR A 173 -8.79 -0.05 16.13
CA THR A 173 -8.08 -0.37 14.89
C THR A 173 -7.47 0.89 14.30
N ASP A 174 -6.24 0.82 13.84
CA ASP A 174 -5.60 1.91 13.07
C ASP A 174 -5.27 1.51 11.63
N PHE A 175 -5.27 0.20 11.35
CA PHE A 175 -5.16 -0.35 10.01
C PHE A 175 -5.97 -1.65 9.95
N LEU A 176 -6.97 -1.70 9.06
CA LEU A 176 -7.76 -2.91 8.82
C LEU A 176 -7.19 -3.64 7.60
N LEU A 177 -6.79 -4.90 7.79
CA LEU A 177 -6.23 -5.72 6.74
C LEU A 177 -7.16 -6.88 6.42
N TYR A 178 -7.74 -6.89 5.22
CA TYR A 178 -8.51 -8.02 4.73
C TYR A 178 -7.58 -9.16 4.31
N ILE A 179 -7.82 -10.36 4.82
CA ILE A 179 -7.02 -11.56 4.54
C ILE A 179 -7.86 -12.54 3.75
N ARG A 180 -7.37 -12.89 2.55
CA ARG A 180 -8.02 -13.82 1.64
C ARG A 180 -7.08 -14.95 1.26
N SER A 181 -7.65 -16.03 0.72
CA SER A 181 -6.86 -17.06 0.05
C SER A 181 -7.63 -17.67 -1.11
N GLU A 182 -7.51 -17.02 -2.26
CA GLU A 182 -8.15 -17.39 -3.51
C GLU A 182 -7.10 -17.53 -4.62
N THR A 183 -7.30 -18.52 -5.50
CA THR A 183 -6.48 -18.65 -6.71
C THR A 183 -6.99 -17.65 -7.74
N THR A 184 -6.26 -16.56 -7.91
CA THR A 184 -6.56 -15.49 -8.88
C THR A 184 -5.55 -15.50 -10.03
N ASP A 185 -5.76 -14.64 -11.03
CA ASP A 185 -4.79 -14.43 -12.12
C ASP A 185 -3.42 -13.92 -11.61
N ASN A 186 -3.41 -13.37 -10.39
CA ASN A 186 -2.23 -12.87 -9.68
C ASN A 186 -1.41 -14.01 -9.02
N CYS A 187 -2.01 -15.18 -8.81
CA CYS A 187 -1.37 -16.37 -8.23
C CYS A 187 -0.59 -17.20 -9.26
N GLY A 188 0.36 -16.57 -9.96
CA GLY A 188 1.28 -17.27 -10.85
C GLY A 188 2.29 -18.17 -10.12
N ASP A 189 3.09 -18.93 -10.86
CA ASP A 189 4.02 -19.96 -10.35
C ASP A 189 5.03 -19.51 -9.27
N ARG A 190 5.22 -18.19 -9.08
CA ARG A 190 6.20 -17.61 -8.15
C ARG A 190 5.58 -16.61 -7.16
N THR A 191 4.28 -16.35 -7.25
CA THR A 191 3.59 -15.42 -6.36
C THR A 191 3.09 -16.19 -5.14
N LEU A 192 3.75 -16.02 -4.00
CA LEU A 192 3.36 -16.66 -2.74
C LEU A 192 2.09 -16.02 -2.16
N ALA A 193 2.06 -14.69 -2.21
CA ALA A 193 0.98 -13.84 -1.78
C ALA A 193 1.13 -12.49 -2.51
N TYR A 194 0.13 -11.64 -2.37
CA TYR A 194 0.21 -10.24 -2.81
C TYR A 194 -0.68 -9.38 -1.92
N ALA A 195 -0.38 -8.10 -1.82
CA ALA A 195 -1.17 -7.17 -1.05
C ALA A 195 -1.16 -5.75 -1.59
N SER A 196 -2.19 -4.99 -1.24
CA SER A 196 -2.35 -3.61 -1.67
C SER A 196 -3.07 -2.79 -0.60
N PRO A 197 -2.70 -1.51 -0.41
CA PRO A 197 -3.57 -0.55 0.25
C PRO A 197 -4.81 -0.30 -0.62
N CYS A 198 -5.90 0.14 -0.02
CA CYS A 198 -7.10 0.58 -0.73
C CYS A 198 -7.68 1.91 -0.23
N GLN A 199 -7.43 2.30 1.02
CA GLN A 199 -7.80 3.62 1.52
C GLN A 199 -6.65 4.29 2.27
N LEU A 200 -6.52 5.61 2.09
CA LEU A 200 -5.63 6.49 2.85
C LEU A 200 -6.46 7.47 3.67
N ASP A 201 -5.94 7.94 4.80
CA ASP A 201 -6.55 9.04 5.55
C ASP A 201 -6.15 10.43 5.00
N GLN A 202 -6.62 11.49 5.65
CA GLN A 202 -6.32 12.90 5.33
C GLN A 202 -4.82 13.30 5.45
N TYR A 203 -4.01 12.42 6.03
CA TYR A 203 -2.57 12.57 6.18
C TYR A 203 -1.80 11.58 5.30
N ASP A 204 -2.46 11.03 4.28
CA ASP A 204 -1.93 10.05 3.32
C ASP A 204 -1.47 8.73 3.94
N ARG A 205 -1.92 8.40 5.15
CA ARG A 205 -1.58 7.16 5.83
C ARG A 205 -2.53 6.05 5.37
N PRO A 206 -2.02 4.87 4.95
CA PRO A 206 -2.87 3.71 4.71
C PRO A 206 -3.68 3.32 5.94
N THR A 207 -4.98 3.13 5.75
CA THR A 207 -5.94 2.75 6.80
C THR A 207 -6.63 1.42 6.48
N PHE A 208 -6.79 1.09 5.21
CA PHE A 208 -7.34 -0.19 4.76
C PHE A 208 -6.43 -0.81 3.70
N GLY A 209 -6.26 -2.12 3.78
CA GLY A 209 -5.57 -2.91 2.76
C GLY A 209 -6.11 -4.32 2.67
N MET A 210 -5.65 -5.04 1.66
CA MET A 210 -6.00 -6.45 1.42
C MET A 210 -4.73 -7.23 1.13
N ALA A 211 -4.63 -8.45 1.66
CA ALA A 211 -3.63 -9.44 1.32
C ALA A 211 -4.29 -10.77 0.91
N ASN A 212 -3.85 -11.33 -0.21
CA ASN A 212 -4.28 -12.65 -0.68
C ASN A 212 -3.10 -13.62 -0.64
N PHE A 213 -3.26 -14.74 0.07
CA PHE A 213 -2.28 -15.83 0.11
C PHE A 213 -2.65 -16.88 -0.93
N CYS A 214 -1.77 -17.14 -1.89
CA CYS A 214 -2.08 -18.05 -3.00
C CYS A 214 -2.21 -19.50 -2.49
N PRO A 215 -3.38 -20.16 -2.64
CA PRO A 215 -3.67 -21.44 -1.99
C PRO A 215 -2.63 -22.54 -2.22
N GLU A 216 -2.12 -22.64 -3.45
CA GLU A 216 -1.13 -23.65 -3.85
C GLU A 216 0.24 -23.43 -3.20
N MET A 217 0.58 -22.18 -2.87
CA MET A 217 1.89 -21.80 -2.33
C MET A 217 1.97 -21.92 -0.80
N ILE A 218 0.85 -22.12 -0.11
CA ILE A 218 0.85 -22.31 1.36
C ILE A 218 1.40 -23.69 1.70
N SER A 219 2.48 -23.71 2.49
CA SER A 219 3.12 -24.93 2.97
C SER A 219 2.76 -25.22 4.42
N THR A 220 2.46 -26.49 4.72
CA THR A 220 2.27 -26.96 6.10
C THR A 220 3.54 -27.55 6.71
N ALA A 221 4.68 -27.48 6.02
CA ALA A 221 5.96 -27.94 6.54
C ALA A 221 6.50 -26.94 7.57
N ALA A 222 7.08 -27.45 8.66
CA ALA A 222 7.53 -26.60 9.77
C ALA A 222 8.75 -25.75 9.39
N GLU A 223 9.61 -26.27 8.53
CA GLU A 223 10.79 -25.59 7.99
C GLU A 223 10.44 -24.38 7.11
N ASP A 224 9.23 -24.34 6.54
CA ASP A 224 8.76 -23.24 5.70
C ASP A 224 8.02 -22.15 6.50
N TYR A 225 7.91 -22.29 7.82
CA TYR A 225 7.09 -21.38 8.63
C TYR A 225 7.66 -19.96 8.65
N GLU A 226 8.94 -19.79 9.00
CA GLU A 226 9.55 -18.46 9.11
C GLU A 226 9.64 -17.74 7.74
N SER A 227 9.83 -18.48 6.65
CA SER A 227 9.79 -17.88 5.31
C SER A 227 8.38 -17.39 4.98
N GLN A 228 7.33 -18.13 5.34
CA GLN A 228 5.94 -17.69 5.17
C GLN A 228 5.58 -16.50 6.08
N VAL A 229 6.13 -16.41 7.30
CA VAL A 229 6.02 -15.20 8.14
C VAL A 229 6.70 -14.01 7.46
N SER A 230 7.90 -14.21 6.89
CA SER A 230 8.61 -13.17 6.14
C SER A 230 7.82 -12.72 4.91
N THR A 231 7.18 -13.65 4.18
CA THR A 231 6.27 -13.32 3.08
C THR A 231 5.07 -12.52 3.58
N ALA A 232 4.41 -12.93 4.67
CA ALA A 232 3.32 -12.16 5.24
C ALA A 232 3.76 -10.74 5.63
N MET A 233 4.95 -10.59 6.20
CA MET A 233 5.53 -9.27 6.49
C MET A 233 5.81 -8.44 5.24
N HIS A 234 6.35 -9.05 4.19
CA HIS A 234 6.59 -8.41 2.90
C HIS A 234 5.28 -7.82 2.34
N GLU A 235 4.25 -8.65 2.24
CA GLU A 235 2.96 -8.24 1.69
C GLU A 235 2.30 -7.15 2.55
N MET A 236 2.30 -7.33 3.87
CA MET A 236 1.77 -6.32 4.77
C MET A 236 2.53 -4.99 4.67
N THR A 237 3.83 -5.00 4.40
CA THR A 237 4.64 -3.78 4.23
C THR A 237 4.21 -3.00 2.98
N HIS A 238 3.87 -3.68 1.89
CA HIS A 238 3.24 -3.04 0.73
C HIS A 238 1.89 -2.41 1.09
N ALA A 239 1.02 -3.15 1.79
CA ALA A 239 -0.28 -2.63 2.22
C ALA A 239 -0.17 -1.45 3.22
N LEU A 240 0.91 -1.41 4.01
CA LEU A 240 1.21 -0.36 4.99
C LEU A 240 1.90 0.87 4.39
N GLY A 241 2.27 0.85 3.11
CA GLY A 241 2.73 2.05 2.40
C GLY A 241 4.06 1.96 1.67
N PHE A 242 4.76 0.82 1.75
CA PHE A 242 6.01 0.64 1.00
C PHE A 242 5.70 0.18 -0.43
N SER A 243 5.34 1.11 -1.30
CA SER A 243 5.05 0.85 -2.71
C SER A 243 5.39 2.08 -3.54
N ALA A 244 5.84 1.88 -4.78
CA ALA A 244 6.17 2.95 -5.71
C ALA A 244 5.05 3.99 -5.86
N VAL A 245 3.78 3.55 -5.83
CA VAL A 245 2.59 4.41 -5.93
C VAL A 245 2.37 5.29 -4.69
N LEU A 246 2.91 4.89 -3.52
CA LEU A 246 2.74 5.56 -2.24
C LEU A 246 3.98 6.33 -1.78
N PHE A 247 5.16 6.14 -2.38
CA PHE A 247 6.30 7.01 -2.14
C PHE A 247 6.00 8.51 -2.39
N PRO A 248 5.25 8.90 -3.44
CA PRO A 248 4.84 10.29 -3.64
C PRO A 248 3.97 10.82 -2.50
N TYR A 249 3.30 9.95 -1.75
CA TYR A 249 2.41 10.30 -0.66
C TYR A 249 3.14 10.53 0.68
N MET A 250 4.42 10.18 0.78
CA MET A 250 5.22 10.39 1.99
C MET A 250 5.29 11.85 2.45
N ARG A 251 5.33 12.04 3.77
CA ARG A 251 5.38 13.35 4.44
C ARG A 251 6.69 13.59 5.18
N TYR A 252 6.97 14.85 5.47
CA TYR A 252 8.01 15.25 6.41
C TYR A 252 7.55 15.00 7.86
N PRO A 253 8.46 15.00 8.85
CA PRO A 253 8.09 14.83 10.26
C PRO A 253 7.11 15.88 10.80
N ASP A 254 7.01 17.05 10.16
CA ASP A 254 6.04 18.11 10.49
C ASP A 254 4.67 17.90 9.83
N GLY A 255 4.48 16.81 9.08
CA GLY A 255 3.24 16.49 8.40
C GLY A 255 3.09 17.12 7.01
N THR A 256 4.03 17.96 6.56
CA THR A 256 3.94 18.54 5.22
C THR A 256 4.24 17.49 4.14
N PRO A 257 3.52 17.49 3.00
CA PRO A 257 3.83 16.59 1.89
C PRO A 257 5.25 16.79 1.36
N ARG A 258 5.99 15.70 1.14
CA ARG A 258 7.31 15.77 0.47
C ARG A 258 7.16 16.08 -1.01
N THR A 259 6.15 15.48 -1.63
CA THR A 259 5.79 15.74 -3.03
C THR A 259 4.77 16.87 -3.10
N PRO A 260 5.02 17.92 -3.91
CA PRO A 260 4.05 18.99 -4.13
C PRO A 260 2.69 18.44 -4.55
N ARG A 261 1.60 19.02 -4.02
CA ARG A 261 0.23 18.61 -4.31
C ARG A 261 -0.45 19.58 -5.27
N ASP A 262 -1.40 19.07 -6.06
CA ASP A 262 -2.33 19.89 -6.84
C ASP A 262 -3.41 20.54 -5.94
N THR A 263 -4.37 21.25 -6.54
CA THR A 263 -5.46 21.90 -5.80
C THR A 263 -6.41 20.94 -5.11
N ASN A 264 -6.38 19.65 -5.48
CA ASN A 264 -7.18 18.58 -4.89
C ASN A 264 -6.37 17.76 -3.87
N GLY A 265 -5.16 18.22 -3.50
CA GLY A 265 -4.31 17.53 -2.53
C GLY A 265 -3.56 16.32 -3.09
N ARG A 266 -3.54 16.10 -4.41
CA ARG A 266 -2.96 14.90 -5.04
C ARG A 266 -1.54 15.14 -5.58
N PRO A 267 -0.63 14.15 -5.50
CA PRO A 267 0.67 14.22 -6.18
C PRO A 267 0.52 14.25 -7.72
N PRO A 268 1.58 14.66 -8.45
CA PRO A 268 1.63 14.58 -9.91
C PRO A 268 1.36 13.14 -10.36
N THR A 269 0.32 12.97 -11.17
CA THR A 269 -0.13 11.67 -11.68
C THR A 269 -0.23 11.74 -13.19
N TYR A 270 0.30 10.72 -13.86
CA TYR A 270 0.39 10.62 -15.31
C TYR A 270 -0.27 9.33 -15.79
N ASP A 271 -1.20 9.43 -16.75
CA ASP A 271 -1.92 8.29 -17.34
C ASP A 271 -1.20 7.68 -18.56
N SER A 272 -0.02 8.20 -18.92
CA SER A 272 0.90 7.56 -19.86
C SER A 272 2.25 8.27 -19.91
N GLY A 273 3.30 7.56 -20.30
CA GLY A 273 4.60 8.17 -20.57
C GLY A 273 5.71 7.16 -20.77
N THR A 274 6.96 7.63 -20.61
CA THR A 274 8.17 6.83 -20.75
C THR A 274 9.05 7.00 -19.51
N CYS A 275 9.45 5.88 -18.92
CA CYS A 275 10.32 5.83 -17.77
C CYS A 275 11.78 6.15 -18.15
N PRO A 276 12.67 6.45 -17.17
CA PRO A 276 14.07 6.77 -17.44
C PRO A 276 14.86 5.65 -18.16
N ASP A 277 14.44 4.40 -18.05
CA ASP A 277 15.00 3.23 -18.72
C ASP A 277 14.49 3.05 -20.17
N GLY A 278 13.51 3.86 -20.60
CA GLY A 278 12.89 3.81 -21.92
C GLY A 278 11.63 2.94 -22.01
N SER A 279 11.21 2.26 -20.93
CA SER A 279 9.94 1.53 -20.89
C SER A 279 8.75 2.49 -20.84
N THR A 280 7.57 2.05 -21.31
CA THR A 280 6.35 2.87 -21.25
C THR A 280 5.53 2.52 -20.02
N PHE A 281 4.85 3.51 -19.44
CA PHE A 281 3.86 3.32 -18.39
C PHE A 281 2.49 3.86 -18.82
N ASP A 282 1.42 3.37 -18.21
CA ASP A 282 0.02 3.78 -18.38
C ASP A 282 -0.60 4.36 -17.09
N TYR A 283 0.13 4.28 -15.97
CA TYR A 283 -0.18 4.98 -14.73
C TYR A 283 1.09 5.19 -13.90
N TYR A 284 1.43 6.43 -13.56
CA TYR A 284 2.59 6.75 -12.73
C TYR A 284 2.30 7.93 -11.81
N VAL A 285 2.51 7.73 -10.52
CA VAL A 285 2.46 8.80 -9.53
C VAL A 285 3.90 9.17 -9.22
N GLU A 286 4.30 10.39 -9.58
CA GLU A 286 5.71 10.79 -9.56
C GLU A 286 6.10 11.32 -8.16
N PRO A 287 7.10 10.73 -7.49
CA PRO A 287 7.62 11.27 -6.24
C PRO A 287 8.52 12.48 -6.50
N SER A 288 8.59 13.41 -5.54
CA SER A 288 9.61 14.46 -5.60
C SER A 288 11.02 13.88 -5.43
N THR A 289 12.00 14.65 -5.91
CA THR A 289 13.44 14.39 -5.67
C THR A 289 13.84 14.45 -4.19
N ALA A 290 12.98 14.96 -3.31
CA ALA A 290 13.17 14.93 -1.86
C ALA A 290 12.71 13.61 -1.20
N THR A 291 12.06 12.72 -1.96
CA THR A 291 11.69 11.37 -1.54
C THR A 291 12.52 10.34 -2.30
N VAL A 292 12.51 10.40 -3.63
CA VAL A 292 13.23 9.48 -4.51
C VAL A 292 14.07 10.28 -5.51
N GLU A 293 15.38 10.07 -5.48
CA GLU A 293 16.32 10.73 -6.37
C GLU A 293 16.82 9.73 -7.42
N TYR A 294 16.81 10.13 -8.69
CA TYR A 294 17.40 9.38 -9.78
C TYR A 294 18.81 9.89 -10.10
N SER A 295 19.77 8.98 -10.24
CA SER A 295 21.14 9.28 -10.65
C SER A 295 21.62 8.29 -11.72
N THR A 296 22.66 8.65 -12.48
CA THR A 296 23.33 7.69 -13.35
C THR A 296 24.53 7.09 -12.62
N GLU A 297 24.46 5.81 -12.28
CA GLU A 297 25.53 5.09 -11.60
C GLU A 297 25.78 3.78 -12.34
N ARG A 298 27.06 3.41 -12.49
CA ARG A 298 27.47 2.15 -13.15
C ARG A 298 26.87 1.96 -14.55
N GLY A 299 26.60 3.06 -15.26
CA GLY A 299 26.10 3.06 -16.64
C GLY A 299 24.60 2.87 -16.80
N HIS A 300 23.80 2.95 -15.73
CA HIS A 300 22.34 2.87 -15.76
C HIS A 300 21.69 3.86 -14.77
N SER A 301 20.36 3.99 -14.84
CA SER A 301 19.58 4.95 -14.03
C SER A 301 19.17 4.34 -12.68
N VAL A 302 19.81 4.74 -11.60
CA VAL A 302 19.52 4.24 -10.25
C VAL A 302 18.52 5.15 -9.54
N ALA A 303 17.46 4.58 -8.96
CA ALA A 303 16.56 5.27 -8.05
C ALA A 303 17.00 5.04 -6.59
N LYS A 304 17.03 6.10 -5.77
CA LYS A 304 17.36 6.00 -4.34
C LYS A 304 16.28 6.66 -3.48
N MET A 305 15.85 6.00 -2.41
CA MET A 305 15.07 6.65 -1.36
C MET A 305 16.00 7.51 -0.51
N VAL A 306 15.81 8.84 -0.57
CA VAL A 306 16.71 9.84 0.03
C VAL A 306 16.14 10.50 1.29
N THR A 307 15.13 9.87 1.91
CA THR A 307 14.61 10.37 3.18
C THR A 307 15.71 10.32 4.26
N SER A 308 15.67 11.26 5.22
CA SER A 308 16.72 11.40 6.23
C SER A 308 16.98 10.12 7.03
N ASN A 309 15.92 9.37 7.36
CA ASN A 309 16.03 8.15 8.13
C ASN A 309 16.64 7.01 7.30
N VAL A 310 16.24 6.87 6.04
CA VAL A 310 16.82 5.87 5.13
C VAL A 310 18.28 6.18 4.84
N ALA A 311 18.62 7.44 4.56
CA ALA A 311 20.00 7.86 4.36
C ALA A 311 20.87 7.60 5.60
N ALA A 312 20.35 7.90 6.80
CA ALA A 312 21.05 7.64 8.06
C ALA A 312 21.27 6.13 8.28
N PHE A 313 20.24 5.31 8.01
CA PHE A 313 20.35 3.85 8.10
C PHE A 313 21.39 3.31 7.12
N ALA A 314 21.33 3.69 5.84
CA ALA A 314 22.27 3.24 4.82
C ALA A 314 23.73 3.59 5.18
N LYS A 315 23.98 4.82 5.64
CA LYS A 315 25.31 5.24 6.14
C LYS A 315 25.80 4.34 7.26
N ALA A 316 24.96 4.07 8.25
CA ALA A 316 25.31 3.26 9.40
C ALA A 316 25.53 1.78 9.03
N HIS A 317 24.64 1.22 8.20
CA HIS A 317 24.68 -0.17 7.77
C HIS A 317 25.95 -0.49 6.97
N PHE A 318 26.32 0.37 6.01
CA PHE A 318 27.50 0.17 5.17
C PHE A 318 28.78 0.83 5.69
N GLY A 319 28.71 1.59 6.79
CA GLY A 319 29.85 2.37 7.30
C GLY A 319 30.37 3.40 6.30
N CYS A 320 29.47 4.04 5.54
CA CYS A 320 29.82 4.91 4.42
C CYS A 320 29.06 6.24 4.46
N ASP A 321 29.70 7.28 5.04
CA ASP A 321 29.08 8.59 5.30
C ASP A 321 28.64 9.35 4.04
N SER A 322 29.19 9.00 2.88
CA SER A 322 28.85 9.62 1.58
C SER A 322 27.55 9.08 0.97
N LEU A 323 26.95 8.03 1.53
CA LEU A 323 25.67 7.52 1.03
C LEU A 323 24.55 8.54 1.29
N THR A 324 23.75 8.83 0.26
CA THR A 324 22.66 9.82 0.33
C THR A 324 21.28 9.18 0.52
N GLY A 325 21.20 7.85 0.45
CA GLY A 325 19.96 7.07 0.50
C GLY A 325 20.21 5.58 0.29
N ALA A 326 19.14 4.81 0.16
CA ALA A 326 19.16 3.39 -0.19
C ALA A 326 18.63 3.20 -1.62
N GLU A 327 19.27 2.33 -2.41
CA GLU A 327 18.82 1.99 -3.76
C GLU A 327 17.48 1.24 -3.70
N ILE A 328 16.51 1.68 -4.49
CA ILE A 328 15.25 0.99 -4.75
C ILE A 328 15.47 0.12 -5.98
N GLU A 329 14.87 -1.07 -6.01
CA GLU A 329 14.93 -1.95 -7.17
C GLU A 329 14.54 -1.20 -8.45
N GLN A 330 15.40 -1.32 -9.46
CA GLN A 330 15.09 -0.87 -10.81
C GLN A 330 14.24 -1.92 -11.52
N GLN A 331 13.15 -1.44 -12.11
CA GLN A 331 12.27 -2.28 -12.90
C GLN A 331 12.92 -2.67 -14.23
N ASP A 332 12.87 -3.95 -14.57
CA ASP A 332 13.10 -4.43 -15.93
C ASP A 332 11.72 -4.74 -16.58
N GLY A 333 10.87 -3.71 -16.73
CA GLY A 333 9.69 -3.76 -17.60
C GLY A 333 8.28 -3.78 -16.96
N SER A 334 8.09 -3.34 -15.71
CA SER A 334 6.75 -3.22 -15.08
C SER A 334 6.43 -1.88 -14.40
N GLY A 335 7.24 -0.84 -14.60
CA GLY A 335 6.96 0.49 -14.07
C GLY A 335 8.20 1.38 -14.08
N CYS A 336 8.06 2.66 -13.72
CA CYS A 336 9.21 3.58 -13.67
C CYS A 336 10.04 3.50 -12.39
N LEU A 337 9.50 2.84 -11.36
CA LEU A 337 10.07 2.76 -10.03
C LEU A 337 9.60 1.46 -9.39
N GLY A 338 10.49 0.72 -8.74
CA GLY A 338 10.14 -0.49 -8.02
C GLY A 338 9.58 -0.23 -6.63
N SER A 339 9.00 -1.28 -6.06
CA SER A 339 8.40 -1.27 -4.72
C SER A 339 9.26 -2.02 -3.69
N HIS A 340 10.53 -2.28 -4.01
CA HIS A 340 11.45 -3.16 -3.29
C HIS A 340 12.80 -2.47 -3.06
N TRP A 341 13.58 -2.93 -2.10
CA TRP A 341 14.99 -2.49 -2.00
C TRP A 341 15.83 -3.19 -3.08
N GLU A 342 16.94 -2.59 -3.50
CA GLU A 342 17.83 -3.21 -4.49
C GLU A 342 18.44 -4.51 -3.93
N GLU A 343 17.95 -5.65 -4.41
CA GLU A 343 18.30 -7.00 -3.93
C GLU A 343 19.82 -7.24 -3.92
N ARG A 344 20.55 -6.77 -4.95
CA ARG A 344 22.01 -6.91 -5.04
C ARG A 344 22.75 -6.31 -3.85
N ILE A 345 22.14 -5.33 -3.18
CA ILE A 345 22.73 -4.58 -2.07
C ILE A 345 22.21 -5.07 -0.72
N PHE A 346 20.93 -5.46 -0.65
CA PHE A 346 20.25 -5.67 0.61
C PHE A 346 19.88 -7.13 0.91
N GLU A 347 20.08 -8.10 0.01
CA GLU A 347 19.83 -9.52 0.32
C GLU A 347 20.55 -9.93 1.64
N PRO A 348 19.85 -10.52 2.63
CA PRO A 348 18.51 -11.14 2.58
C PRO A 348 17.38 -10.31 3.20
N GLU A 349 17.33 -8.98 2.97
CA GLU A 349 16.18 -8.14 3.38
C GLU A 349 14.86 -8.69 2.82
N TYR A 350 13.76 -8.48 3.54
CA TYR A 350 12.49 -9.09 3.19
C TYR A 350 11.70 -8.27 2.14
N MET A 351 12.00 -6.98 1.93
CA MET A 351 11.52 -6.06 0.89
C MET A 351 12.60 -5.79 -0.13
#